data_AF-A0AAN4ZP03-F1
#
_entry.id   AF-A0AAN4ZP03-F1
#
_cell.length_a   1.000
_cell.length_b   1.000
_cell.length_c   1.000
_cell.angle_alpha   90.00
_cell.angle_beta   90.00
_cell.angle_gamma   90.00
#
_symmetry.space_group_name_H-M   'P 1'
#
loop_
_entity.id
_entity.type
_entity.pdbx_description
1 polymer ?
#
loop_
_entity_poly.entity_id
_entity_poly.type
_entity_poly.pdbx_seq_one_letter_code
_entity_poly.pdbx_strand_id
1 'polypeptide(L)'
;MDVRAVGATRASSNVGRAIEVSSSNRSREMALMPTPIPIESGFDRLIGELMHLELSHQKLRRSQYNPSFPPPQSLEWCLLGPSRMGIDFGEMPITFPPHQPPIPFVTMEDRLRYRIDFPADPDYVPPSTFKMWITVDLVYTIEWLKTLPFLHRLSDYEKIRLVSNVTQAVAYLTVAFDSFSERNSDVTIMPDGTVLFQGNQLRENSVEHNKWFGIISRLKELRVDKREYVLIKTIMACDPGE
;
A
#
# COMPACT_ATOMS: atom_id res chain seq x y z
N MET A 1 -47.02 30.13 39.51
CA MET A 1 -47.95 30.01 38.38
C MET A 1 -47.98 28.53 38.04
N ASP A 2 -48.80 27.68 38.69
CA ASP A 2 -50.28 27.75 38.71
C ASP A 2 -50.80 27.96 37.26
N VAL A 3 -51.67 27.14 36.67
CA VAL A 3 -52.59 26.15 37.23
C VAL A 3 -53.36 25.54 36.03
N ARG A 4 -53.76 24.26 36.15
CA ARG A 4 -54.99 23.65 35.57
C ARG A 4 -55.16 23.54 34.04
N ALA A 5 -56.03 22.68 33.49
CA ALA A 5 -56.73 21.46 33.90
C ALA A 5 -57.78 21.14 32.81
N VAL A 6 -58.05 19.84 32.64
CA VAL A 6 -59.40 19.23 32.56
C VAL A 6 -60.27 19.35 31.30
N GLY A 7 -60.86 18.20 30.96
CA GLY A 7 -62.07 18.01 30.14
C GLY A 7 -61.97 16.72 29.33
N ALA A 8 -62.12 15.51 29.86
CA ALA A 8 -63.30 14.83 30.42
C ALA A 8 -64.43 14.53 29.40
N THR A 9 -64.66 13.21 29.19
CA THR A 9 -65.94 12.51 28.91
C THR A 9 -66.61 12.75 27.53
N ARG A 10 -67.15 11.75 26.82
CA ARG A 10 -68.14 10.75 27.26
C ARG A 10 -68.28 9.59 26.23
N ALA A 11 -68.67 8.42 26.74
CA ALA A 11 -69.01 7.21 26.00
C ALA A 11 -70.34 7.33 25.23
N SER A 12 -70.51 6.52 24.18
CA SER A 12 -71.77 5.82 23.90
C SER A 12 -71.55 4.63 22.96
N SER A 13 -72.13 3.52 23.38
CA SER A 13 -72.20 2.19 22.78
C SER A 13 -72.92 2.17 21.44
N ASN A 14 -72.53 1.26 20.55
CA ASN A 14 -73.53 0.49 19.81
C ASN A 14 -73.03 -0.92 19.46
N VAL A 15 -73.87 -1.88 19.84
CA VAL A 15 -73.78 -3.32 19.60
C VAL A 15 -74.32 -3.59 18.20
N GLY A 16 -73.56 -4.31 17.38
CA GLY A 16 -73.98 -4.75 16.04
C GLY A 16 -73.17 -5.96 15.60
N ARG A 17 -73.79 -7.13 15.72
CA ARG A 17 -73.25 -8.46 15.41
C ARG A 17 -73.18 -8.67 13.89
N ALA A 18 -72.01 -8.98 13.36
CA ALA A 18 -71.87 -9.72 12.10
C ALA A 18 -70.61 -10.59 12.17
N ILE A 19 -70.84 -11.90 12.10
CA ILE A 19 -69.82 -12.92 11.92
C ILE A 19 -69.43 -12.84 10.45
N GLU A 20 -68.22 -12.38 10.14
CA GLU A 20 -67.59 -12.67 8.85
C GLU A 20 -66.31 -13.45 9.09
N VAL A 21 -66.39 -14.71 8.66
CA VAL A 21 -65.29 -15.65 8.53
C VAL A 21 -64.34 -15.07 7.47
N SER A 22 -63.33 -14.33 7.93
CA SER A 22 -62.26 -13.83 7.08
C SER A 22 -61.13 -14.85 7.04
N SER A 23 -61.12 -15.57 5.93
CA SER A 23 -60.12 -16.52 5.45
C SER A 23 -58.69 -16.16 5.83
N SER A 24 -57.99 -17.18 6.32
CA SER A 24 -56.54 -17.25 6.43
C SER A 24 -55.84 -16.85 5.12
N ASN A 25 -55.33 -15.63 5.04
CA ASN A 25 -54.24 -15.28 4.13
C ASN A 25 -53.02 -14.93 4.98
N ARG A 26 -52.40 -15.98 5.55
CA ARG A 26 -50.96 -15.93 5.87
C ARG A 26 -50.25 -15.85 4.54
N SER A 27 -49.94 -14.64 4.09
CA SER A 27 -48.93 -14.41 3.07
C SER A 27 -47.69 -15.19 3.50
N ARG A 28 -47.39 -16.28 2.79
CA ARG A 28 -46.10 -16.95 2.90
C ARG A 28 -45.08 -15.93 2.43
N GLU A 29 -44.50 -15.22 3.38
CA GLU A 29 -43.26 -14.49 3.18
C GLU A 29 -42.21 -15.56 2.85
N MET A 30 -42.07 -15.82 1.54
CA MET A 30 -40.98 -16.62 1.02
C MET A 30 -39.72 -15.82 1.31
N ALA A 31 -39.09 -16.11 2.44
CA ALA A 31 -37.74 -15.66 2.72
C ALA A 31 -36.87 -16.19 1.56
N LEU A 32 -36.57 -15.31 0.61
CA LEU A 32 -35.57 -15.55 -0.41
C LEU A 32 -34.27 -15.78 0.36
N MET A 33 -33.86 -17.04 0.47
CA MET A 33 -32.54 -17.33 0.99
C MET A 33 -31.55 -16.60 0.07
N PRO A 34 -30.68 -15.73 0.61
CA PRO A 34 -29.65 -15.12 -0.20
C PRO A 34 -28.84 -16.25 -0.82
N THR A 35 -28.78 -16.25 -2.15
CA THR A 35 -27.98 -17.22 -2.91
C THR A 35 -26.56 -17.18 -2.34
N PRO A 36 -25.98 -18.33 -1.96
CA PRO A 36 -24.63 -18.36 -1.39
C PRO A 36 -23.67 -17.74 -2.41
N ILE A 37 -22.96 -16.72 -1.97
CA ILE A 37 -21.94 -16.06 -2.78
C ILE A 37 -20.85 -17.11 -3.01
N PRO A 38 -20.49 -17.42 -4.28
CA PRO A 38 -19.40 -18.33 -4.57
C PRO A 38 -18.11 -17.84 -3.90
N ILE A 39 -17.29 -18.75 -3.39
CA ILE A 39 -16.04 -18.42 -2.70
C ILE A 39 -15.10 -17.64 -3.66
N GLU A 40 -15.17 -17.98 -4.94
CA GLU A 40 -14.49 -17.33 -6.06
C GLU A 40 -14.77 -15.84 -6.14
N SER A 41 -16.03 -15.43 -5.93
CA SER A 41 -16.40 -14.00 -5.91
C SER A 41 -15.76 -13.25 -4.73
N GLY A 42 -15.44 -13.95 -3.65
CA GLY A 42 -14.67 -13.41 -2.54
C GLY A 42 -13.21 -13.15 -2.92
N PHE A 43 -12.58 -14.08 -3.63
CA PHE A 43 -11.21 -13.93 -4.12
C PHE A 43 -11.08 -12.82 -5.16
N ASP A 44 -12.02 -12.74 -6.11
CA ASP A 44 -12.02 -11.68 -7.12
C ASP A 44 -12.13 -10.29 -6.48
N ARG A 45 -12.97 -10.15 -5.45
CA ARG A 45 -13.07 -8.90 -4.69
C ARG A 45 -11.77 -8.56 -3.98
N LEU A 46 -11.15 -9.53 -3.30
CA LEU A 46 -9.88 -9.34 -2.63
C LEU A 46 -8.78 -8.89 -3.60
N ILE A 47 -8.66 -9.56 -4.76
CA ILE A 47 -7.70 -9.18 -5.80
C ILE A 47 -8.01 -7.76 -6.29
N GLY A 48 -9.28 -7.41 -6.49
CA GLY A 48 -9.70 -6.05 -6.85
C GLY A 48 -9.28 -4.99 -5.83
N GLU A 49 -9.44 -5.27 -4.54
CA GLU A 49 -8.99 -4.39 -3.45
C GLU A 49 -7.46 -4.22 -3.44
N LEU A 50 -6.71 -5.33 -3.56
CA LEU A 50 -5.25 -5.30 -3.62
C LEU A 50 -4.74 -4.52 -4.84
N MET A 51 -5.40 -4.68 -5.99
CA MET A 51 -5.12 -3.89 -7.20
C MET A 51 -5.35 -2.40 -6.99
N HIS A 52 -6.42 -2.02 -6.28
CA HIS A 52 -6.69 -0.61 -5.95
C HIS A 52 -5.62 -0.03 -5.01
N LEU A 53 -5.21 -0.78 -3.99
CA LEU A 53 -4.12 -0.40 -3.09
C LEU A 53 -2.80 -0.23 -3.85
N GLU A 54 -2.53 -1.09 -4.83
CA GLU A 54 -1.35 -0.99 -5.67
C GLU A 54 -1.36 0.27 -6.55
N LEU A 55 -2.49 0.59 -7.17
CA LEU A 55 -2.62 1.83 -7.94
C LEU A 55 -2.38 3.06 -7.07
N SER A 56 -2.92 3.06 -5.85
CA SER A 56 -2.70 4.14 -4.87
C SER A 56 -1.23 4.24 -4.46
N HIS A 57 -0.54 3.11 -4.34
CA HIS A 57 0.89 3.07 -4.03
C HIS A 57 1.70 3.68 -5.17
N GLN A 58 1.45 3.28 -6.42
CA GLN A 58 2.13 3.88 -7.57
C GLN A 58 1.84 5.37 -7.72
N LYS A 59 0.61 5.82 -7.42
CA LYS A 59 0.27 7.24 -7.37
C LYS A 59 1.15 7.99 -6.36
N LEU A 60 1.31 7.45 -5.14
CA LEU A 60 2.19 8.04 -4.13
C LEU A 60 3.65 8.09 -4.59
N ARG A 61 4.17 7.02 -5.21
CA ARG A 61 5.54 6.95 -5.73
C ARG A 61 5.83 8.02 -6.80
N ARG A 62 4.87 8.27 -7.68
CA ARG A 62 4.93 9.29 -8.74
C ARG A 62 4.62 10.70 -8.25
N SER A 63 4.19 10.86 -7.00
CA SER A 63 3.76 12.15 -6.47
C SER A 63 4.91 13.06 -6.04
N GLN A 64 4.62 14.33 -5.75
CA GLN A 64 5.60 15.28 -5.21
C GLN A 64 5.95 15.01 -3.73
N TYR A 65 5.27 14.07 -3.06
CA TYR A 65 5.59 13.74 -1.68
C TYR A 65 7.01 13.22 -1.57
N ASN A 66 7.89 13.95 -0.88
CA ASN A 66 9.28 13.59 -0.69
C ASN A 66 9.57 13.60 0.81
N PRO A 67 9.60 12.43 1.48
CA PRO A 67 9.89 12.39 2.91
C PRO A 67 11.29 12.98 3.14
N SER A 68 11.31 14.16 3.75
CA SER A 68 12.49 15.02 3.85
C SER A 68 13.62 14.37 4.64
N PHE A 69 14.83 14.45 4.07
CA PHE A 69 16.12 14.36 4.78
C PHE A 69 16.69 15.78 4.85
N PRO A 70 17.06 16.34 6.03
CA PRO A 70 16.86 15.91 7.42
C PRO A 70 15.64 16.59 8.13
N PRO A 71 15.19 16.07 9.29
CA PRO A 71 15.74 14.94 10.03
C PRO A 71 15.24 13.57 9.53
N PRO A 72 16.01 12.48 9.74
CA PRO A 72 15.61 11.14 9.31
C PRO A 72 14.31 10.73 9.98
N GLN A 73 13.33 10.33 9.18
CA GLN A 73 12.05 9.81 9.67
C GLN A 73 12.31 8.42 10.26
N SER A 74 12.06 8.25 11.56
CA SER A 74 12.19 6.94 12.19
C SER A 74 11.13 5.97 11.63
N LEU A 75 11.40 4.67 11.72
CA LEU A 75 10.44 3.64 11.30
C LEU A 75 9.10 3.83 12.03
N GLU A 76 9.14 4.14 13.32
CA GLU A 76 7.98 4.37 14.17
C GLU A 76 7.18 5.58 13.68
N TRP A 77 7.84 6.66 13.28
CA TRP A 77 7.16 7.84 12.75
C TRP A 77 6.42 7.52 11.44
N CYS A 78 7.05 6.79 10.54
CA CYS A 78 6.45 6.38 9.26
C CYS A 78 5.24 5.45 9.51
N LEU A 79 5.42 4.46 10.39
CA LEU A 79 4.49 3.37 10.60
C LEU A 79 3.28 3.75 11.46
N LEU A 80 3.52 4.41 12.60
CA LEU A 80 2.47 4.72 13.59
C LEU A 80 1.74 6.03 13.28
N GLY A 81 2.32 6.88 12.43
CA GLY A 81 1.67 8.09 11.95
C GLY A 81 0.48 7.82 11.03
N PRO A 82 -0.35 8.84 10.74
CA PRO A 82 -1.47 8.71 9.80
C PRO A 82 -0.99 8.28 8.41
N SER A 83 -1.83 7.56 7.67
CA SER A 83 -1.49 7.12 6.31
C SER A 83 -1.49 8.29 5.33
N ARG A 84 -0.55 8.27 4.39
CA ARG A 84 -0.38 9.27 3.33
C ARG A 84 -0.91 8.80 1.98
N MET A 85 -1.31 7.53 1.88
CA MET A 85 -1.84 6.92 0.64
C MET A 85 -3.10 7.59 0.10
N GLY A 86 -3.90 8.22 0.99
CA GLY A 86 -5.13 8.91 0.61
C GLY A 86 -4.96 10.40 0.29
N ILE A 87 -3.75 10.95 0.41
CA ILE A 87 -3.47 12.37 0.19
C ILE A 87 -3.03 12.57 -1.25
N ASP A 88 -3.59 13.58 -1.93
CA ASP A 88 -3.13 13.97 -3.25
C ASP A 88 -2.01 15.01 -3.15
N PHE A 89 -0.78 14.59 -3.45
CA PHE A 89 0.38 15.46 -3.48
C PHE A 89 0.68 16.00 -4.90
N GLY A 90 -0.14 15.68 -5.89
CA GLY A 90 0.11 15.99 -7.30
C GLY A 90 1.27 15.18 -7.89
N GLU A 91 1.37 15.13 -9.21
CA GLU A 91 2.46 14.42 -9.91
C GLU A 91 3.78 15.19 -9.79
N MET A 92 4.87 14.45 -9.58
CA MET A 92 6.21 15.02 -9.61
C MET A 92 6.63 15.30 -11.05
N PRO A 93 7.14 16.51 -11.36
CA PRO A 93 7.63 16.80 -12.71
C PRO A 93 8.83 15.90 -13.03
N ILE A 94 8.79 15.26 -14.19
CA ILE A 94 9.90 14.42 -14.69
C ILE A 94 10.98 15.35 -15.23
N THR A 95 12.20 15.21 -14.74
CA THR A 95 13.37 15.96 -15.21
C THR A 95 14.17 15.15 -16.22
N PHE A 96 14.56 15.76 -17.34
CA PHE A 96 15.41 15.14 -18.36
C PHE A 96 16.69 15.98 -18.56
N PRO A 97 17.89 15.42 -18.35
CA PRO A 97 18.14 14.07 -17.81
C PRO A 97 17.66 13.93 -16.35
N PRO A 98 17.41 12.70 -15.86
CA PRO A 98 17.14 12.45 -14.45
C PRO A 98 18.27 12.99 -13.56
N HIS A 99 17.93 13.40 -12.34
CA HIS A 99 18.94 13.85 -11.38
C HIS A 99 19.91 12.72 -11.08
N GLN A 100 21.20 13.00 -11.19
CA GLN A 100 22.21 12.06 -10.76
C GLN A 100 22.32 12.14 -9.23
N PRO A 101 22.46 10.99 -8.54
CA PRO A 101 22.74 11.01 -7.12
C PRO A 101 24.06 11.76 -6.88
N PRO A 102 24.14 12.65 -5.87
CA PRO A 102 25.34 13.43 -5.58
C PRO A 102 26.53 12.56 -5.17
N ILE A 103 26.27 11.29 -4.85
CA ILE A 103 27.23 10.34 -4.28
C ILE A 103 27.14 9.06 -5.12
N PRO A 104 28.28 8.43 -5.46
CA PRO A 104 28.27 7.14 -6.12
C PRO A 104 27.52 6.11 -5.25
N PHE A 105 26.72 5.28 -5.90
CA PHE A 105 26.04 4.19 -5.22
C PHE A 105 27.09 3.28 -4.55
N VAL A 106 26.94 3.10 -3.23
CA VAL A 106 27.64 2.09 -2.45
C VAL A 106 26.60 1.16 -1.89
N THR A 107 26.81 -0.11 -2.17
CA THR A 107 26.07 -1.27 -1.67
C THR A 107 25.89 -1.22 -0.16
N MET A 108 24.76 -1.71 0.35
CA MET A 108 24.57 -1.76 1.80
C MET A 108 25.53 -2.78 2.44
N GLU A 109 25.87 -3.84 1.72
CA GLU A 109 26.89 -4.80 2.16
C GLU A 109 28.24 -4.11 2.36
N ASP A 110 28.72 -3.34 1.38
CA ASP A 110 30.03 -2.67 1.51
C ASP A 110 29.98 -1.54 2.54
N ARG A 111 28.85 -0.82 2.66
CA ARG A 111 28.67 0.17 3.73
C ARG A 111 28.81 -0.46 5.11
N LEU A 112 28.18 -1.61 5.35
CA LEU A 112 28.29 -2.31 6.63
C LEU A 112 29.68 -2.92 6.83
N ARG A 113 30.25 -3.56 5.80
CA ARG A 113 31.57 -4.21 5.86
C ARG A 113 32.69 -3.20 6.11
N TYR A 114 32.70 -2.09 5.38
CA TYR A 114 33.77 -1.10 5.42
C TYR A 114 33.45 0.11 6.31
N ARG A 115 32.27 0.12 6.96
CA ARG A 115 31.78 1.24 7.79
C ARG A 115 31.87 2.58 7.05
N ILE A 116 31.46 2.57 5.77
CA ILE A 116 31.46 3.77 4.95
C ILE A 116 30.31 4.66 5.40
N ASP A 117 30.66 5.82 5.95
CA ASP A 117 29.67 6.82 6.34
C ASP A 117 28.82 7.23 5.13
N PHE A 118 27.59 7.65 5.40
CA PHE A 118 26.83 8.38 4.39
C PHE A 118 27.51 9.74 4.23
N PRO A 119 28.10 10.06 3.07
CA PRO A 119 28.66 11.39 2.87
C PRO A 119 27.48 12.36 2.90
N ALA A 120 27.39 13.14 3.96
CA ALA A 120 26.55 14.31 4.00
C ALA A 120 27.48 15.47 3.66
N ASP A 121 27.41 15.95 2.42
CA ASP A 121 27.88 17.31 2.16
C ASP A 121 26.85 18.23 2.85
N PRO A 122 27.21 18.91 3.95
CA PRO A 122 26.27 19.74 4.70
C PRO A 122 25.75 20.92 3.89
N ASP A 123 26.47 21.32 2.82
CA ASP A 123 26.11 22.44 1.97
C ASP A 123 25.35 22.00 0.70
N TYR A 124 25.26 20.69 0.44
CA TYR A 124 24.51 20.17 -0.69
C TYR A 124 23.00 20.23 -0.44
N VAL A 125 22.33 21.14 -1.15
CA VAL A 125 20.87 21.23 -1.19
C VAL A 125 20.37 20.53 -2.46
N PRO A 126 19.78 19.33 -2.36
CA PRO A 126 19.22 18.67 -3.53
C PRO A 126 18.07 19.50 -4.15
N PRO A 127 17.90 19.46 -5.48
CA PRO A 127 16.71 20.04 -6.12
C PRO A 127 15.41 19.52 -5.50
N SER A 128 14.35 20.31 -5.48
CA SER A 128 13.05 19.89 -4.92
C SER A 128 12.46 18.64 -5.58
N THR A 129 12.86 18.37 -6.81
CA THR A 129 12.47 17.21 -7.63
C THR A 129 13.37 15.99 -7.43
N PHE A 130 14.45 16.10 -6.66
CA PHE A 130 15.34 14.98 -6.38
C PHE A 130 14.79 14.10 -5.25
N LYS A 131 14.71 12.80 -5.50
CA LYS A 131 14.36 11.79 -4.49
C LYS A 131 15.54 10.87 -4.23
N MET A 132 15.85 10.67 -2.95
CA MET A 132 16.75 9.59 -2.53
C MET A 132 15.99 8.26 -2.55
N TRP A 133 15.83 7.71 -3.76
CA TRP A 133 14.93 6.60 -4.05
C TRP A 133 15.05 5.39 -3.12
N ILE A 134 16.27 4.98 -2.76
CA ILE A 134 16.50 3.84 -1.85
C ILE A 134 15.80 4.03 -0.51
N THR A 135 15.73 5.26 0.00
CA THR A 135 15.11 5.56 1.28
C THR A 135 13.63 5.91 1.12
N VAL A 136 13.32 6.71 0.11
CA VAL A 136 11.98 7.18 -0.17
C VAL A 136 11.03 6.01 -0.53
N ASP A 137 11.51 5.01 -1.27
CA ASP A 137 10.71 3.83 -1.66
C ASP A 137 10.38 2.93 -0.46
N LEU A 138 11.24 2.90 0.58
CA LEU A 138 10.94 2.22 1.84
C LEU A 138 9.78 2.92 2.56
N VAL A 139 9.78 4.25 2.62
CA VAL A 139 8.69 5.02 3.24
C VAL A 139 7.38 4.78 2.50
N TYR A 140 7.37 4.80 1.18
CA TYR A 140 6.17 4.51 0.39
C TYR A 140 5.67 3.08 0.60
N THR A 141 6.60 2.12 0.70
CA THR A 141 6.27 0.73 0.99
C THR A 141 5.63 0.59 2.38
N ILE A 142 6.12 1.31 3.40
CA ILE A 142 5.50 1.38 4.72
C ILE A 142 4.09 1.97 4.63
N GLU A 143 3.90 3.04 3.86
CA GLU A 143 2.59 3.65 3.63
C GLU A 143 1.60 2.67 2.99
N TRP A 144 2.05 1.83 2.06
CA TRP A 144 1.24 0.74 1.50
C TRP A 144 0.98 -0.37 2.53
N LEU A 145 1.98 -0.81 3.30
CA LEU A 145 1.80 -1.84 4.34
C LEU A 145 0.73 -1.43 5.36
N LYS A 146 0.68 -0.14 5.73
CA LYS A 146 -0.33 0.43 6.64
C LYS A 146 -1.76 0.24 6.18
N THR A 147 -2.00 -0.01 4.89
CA THR A 147 -3.34 -0.23 4.34
C THR A 147 -3.82 -1.67 4.47
N LEU A 148 -2.92 -2.62 4.80
CA LEU A 148 -3.25 -4.03 4.89
C LEU A 148 -4.03 -4.34 6.18
N PRO A 149 -5.22 -4.95 6.11
CA PRO A 149 -6.08 -5.14 7.28
C PRO A 149 -5.47 -5.97 8.42
N PHE A 150 -4.56 -6.91 8.11
CA PHE A 150 -3.93 -7.73 9.14
C PHE A 150 -3.01 -6.91 10.04
N LEU A 151 -2.38 -5.85 9.51
CA LEU A 151 -1.43 -5.03 10.26
C LEU A 151 -2.15 -4.27 11.39
N HIS A 152 -3.43 -3.95 11.20
CA HIS A 152 -4.25 -3.28 12.21
C HIS A 152 -4.59 -4.17 13.42
N ARG A 153 -4.40 -5.49 13.29
CA ARG A 153 -4.64 -6.46 14.37
C ARG A 153 -3.42 -6.71 15.25
N LEU A 154 -2.25 -6.25 14.83
CA LEU A 154 -0.99 -6.42 15.53
C LEU A 154 -0.80 -5.32 16.59
N SER A 155 -0.07 -5.64 17.66
CA SER A 155 0.47 -4.64 18.58
C SER A 155 1.53 -3.76 17.88
N ASP A 156 1.78 -2.56 18.38
CA ASP A 156 2.75 -1.66 17.76
C ASP A 156 4.17 -2.26 17.70
N TYR A 157 4.55 -3.05 18.71
CA TYR A 157 5.80 -3.80 18.71
C TYR A 157 5.87 -4.84 17.57
N GLU A 158 4.79 -5.61 17.38
CA GLU A 158 4.70 -6.60 16.30
C GLU A 158 4.68 -5.93 14.92
N LYS A 159 3.99 -4.79 14.77
CA LYS A 159 4.01 -4.00 13.53
C LYS A 159 5.43 -3.57 13.19
N ILE A 160 6.15 -2.98 14.16
CA ILE A 160 7.53 -2.51 13.96
C ILE A 160 8.41 -3.68 13.50
N ARG A 161 8.34 -4.82 14.20
CA ARG A 161 9.16 -5.99 13.88
C ARG A 161 8.84 -6.60 12.51
N LEU A 162 7.56 -6.70 12.15
CA LEU A 162 7.17 -7.21 10.84
C LEU A 162 7.64 -6.27 9.74
N VAL A 163 7.30 -4.98 9.86
CA VAL A 163 7.59 -3.96 8.85
C VAL A 163 9.10 -3.79 8.67
N SER A 164 9.91 -3.84 9.73
CA SER A 164 11.37 -3.78 9.61
C SER A 164 11.95 -4.91 8.75
N ASN A 165 11.34 -6.10 8.79
CA ASN A 165 11.83 -7.28 8.07
C ASN A 165 11.35 -7.30 6.62
N VAL A 166 10.08 -6.97 6.35
CA VAL A 166 9.50 -7.13 5.01
C VAL A 166 9.69 -5.93 4.08
N THR A 167 9.82 -4.72 4.63
CA THR A 167 9.74 -3.48 3.83
C THR A 167 10.74 -3.44 2.68
N GLN A 168 11.99 -3.83 2.94
CA GLN A 168 13.04 -3.78 1.92
C GLN A 168 12.76 -4.76 0.77
N ALA A 169 12.36 -5.99 1.08
CA ALA A 169 12.06 -7.00 0.07
C ALA A 169 10.85 -6.60 -0.79
N VAL A 170 9.80 -6.05 -0.15
CA VAL A 170 8.60 -5.55 -0.84
C VAL A 170 8.93 -4.33 -1.72
N ALA A 171 9.80 -3.42 -1.28
CA ALA A 171 10.26 -2.29 -2.08
C ALA A 171 11.00 -2.76 -3.34
N TYR A 172 11.92 -3.71 -3.21
CA TYR A 172 12.63 -4.28 -4.36
C TYR A 172 11.71 -4.97 -5.36
N LEU A 173 10.74 -5.76 -4.90
CA LEU A 173 9.74 -6.34 -5.80
C LEU A 173 8.93 -5.25 -6.52
N THR A 174 8.58 -4.18 -5.81
CA THR A 174 7.77 -3.07 -6.35
C THR A 174 8.48 -2.35 -7.49
N VAL A 175 9.75 -1.98 -7.28
CA VAL A 175 10.51 -1.28 -8.32
C VAL A 175 10.87 -2.20 -9.48
N ALA A 176 11.17 -3.48 -9.22
CA ALA A 176 11.45 -4.46 -10.26
C ALA A 176 10.21 -4.70 -11.14
N PHE A 177 9.03 -4.84 -10.54
CA PHE A 177 7.80 -5.05 -11.29
C PHE A 177 7.40 -3.82 -12.12
N ASP A 178 7.52 -2.59 -11.59
CA ASP A 178 7.24 -1.37 -12.37
C ASP A 178 8.21 -1.24 -13.56
N SER A 179 9.50 -1.57 -13.35
CA SER A 179 10.52 -1.56 -14.41
C SER A 179 10.24 -2.60 -15.50
N PHE A 180 9.81 -3.80 -15.10
CA PHE A 180 9.43 -4.89 -16.00
C PHE A 180 8.15 -4.56 -16.79
N SER A 181 7.07 -4.20 -16.09
CA SER A 181 5.72 -4.12 -16.67
C SER A 181 5.47 -2.83 -17.44
N GLU A 182 5.89 -1.68 -16.90
CA GLU A 182 5.59 -0.37 -17.49
C GLU A 182 6.67 0.10 -18.47
N ARG A 183 7.92 -0.36 -18.28
CA ARG A 183 9.09 0.12 -19.04
C ARG A 183 9.76 -0.95 -19.91
N ASN A 184 9.34 -2.22 -19.80
CA ASN A 184 9.97 -3.36 -20.46
C ASN A 184 11.50 -3.40 -20.29
N SER A 185 11.97 -2.94 -19.13
CA SER A 185 13.39 -2.78 -18.85
C SER A 185 14.00 -4.07 -18.31
N ASP A 186 15.28 -4.32 -18.57
CA ASP A 186 16.09 -5.36 -17.91
C ASP A 186 16.78 -4.85 -16.64
N VAL A 187 16.71 -3.54 -16.42
CA VAL A 187 17.32 -2.85 -15.28
C VAL A 187 16.25 -2.16 -14.44
N THR A 188 16.54 -2.01 -13.15
CA THR A 188 15.66 -1.23 -12.28
C THR A 188 15.71 0.25 -12.65
N ILE A 189 14.55 0.82 -12.99
CA ILE A 189 14.36 2.23 -13.29
C ILE A 189 13.35 2.80 -12.31
N MET A 190 13.73 3.87 -11.62
CA MET A 190 12.85 4.56 -10.67
C MET A 190 11.77 5.37 -11.41
N PRO A 191 10.67 5.77 -10.74
CA PRO A 191 9.58 6.53 -11.37
C PRO A 191 10.01 7.79 -12.15
N ASP A 192 11.03 8.52 -11.68
CA ASP A 192 11.57 9.71 -12.35
C ASP A 192 12.56 9.40 -13.49
N GLY A 193 12.81 8.13 -13.79
CA GLY A 193 13.79 7.69 -14.79
C GLY A 193 15.20 7.45 -14.25
N THR A 194 15.46 7.69 -12.97
CA THR A 194 16.78 7.44 -12.37
C THR A 194 17.13 5.95 -12.40
N VAL A 195 18.37 5.64 -12.82
CA VAL A 195 18.94 4.29 -12.77
C VAL A 195 20.03 4.29 -11.70
N LEU A 196 19.82 3.53 -10.62
CA LEU A 196 20.68 3.57 -9.42
C LEU A 196 22.14 3.15 -9.67
N PHE A 197 22.42 2.44 -10.77
CA PHE A 197 23.73 1.85 -11.09
C PHE A 197 24.40 2.46 -12.32
N GLN A 198 23.96 3.62 -12.79
CA GLN A 198 24.55 4.24 -13.98
C GLN A 198 26.00 4.67 -13.68
N GLY A 199 26.96 3.80 -14.00
CA GLY A 199 28.41 4.05 -13.89
C GLY A 199 29.19 3.04 -13.03
N ASN A 200 28.56 2.38 -12.05
CA ASN A 200 29.19 1.35 -11.22
C ASN A 200 28.61 -0.02 -11.60
N GLN A 201 29.39 -0.84 -12.32
CA GLN A 201 28.99 -2.21 -12.61
C GLN A 201 28.96 -3.01 -11.30
N LEU A 202 27.76 -3.38 -10.85
CA LEU A 202 27.64 -4.40 -9.81
C LEU A 202 28.28 -5.68 -10.34
N ARG A 203 29.06 -6.37 -9.49
CA ARG A 203 29.63 -7.67 -9.86
C ARG A 203 28.49 -8.61 -10.24
N GLU A 204 28.54 -9.13 -11.45
CA GLU A 204 27.68 -10.20 -11.94
C GLU A 204 27.79 -11.35 -10.93
N ASN A 205 26.67 -11.75 -10.32
CA ASN A 205 26.56 -12.70 -9.18
C ASN A 205 26.68 -12.14 -7.74
N SER A 206 26.76 -10.83 -7.52
CA SER A 206 26.59 -10.27 -6.17
C SER A 206 25.14 -10.39 -5.69
N VAL A 207 24.94 -10.46 -4.37
CA VAL A 207 23.60 -10.48 -3.76
C VAL A 207 22.79 -9.27 -4.21
N GLU A 208 23.41 -8.10 -4.36
CA GLU A 208 22.72 -6.90 -4.83
C GLU A 208 22.45 -6.90 -6.32
N HIS A 209 23.33 -7.45 -7.15
CA HIS A 209 23.02 -7.66 -8.56
C HIS A 209 21.74 -8.51 -8.69
N ASN A 210 21.64 -9.60 -7.93
CA ASN A 210 20.45 -10.44 -7.94
C ASN A 210 19.20 -9.71 -7.40
N LYS A 211 19.35 -8.85 -6.38
CA LYS A 211 18.23 -8.03 -5.87
C LYS A 211 17.71 -7.02 -6.89
N TRP A 212 18.59 -6.36 -7.65
CA TRP A 212 18.22 -5.27 -8.54
C TRP A 212 17.96 -5.68 -9.99
N PHE A 213 18.56 -6.77 -10.46
CA PHE A 213 18.41 -7.28 -11.83
C PHE A 213 17.78 -8.67 -11.85
N GLY A 214 18.17 -9.55 -10.92
CA GLY A 214 17.69 -10.94 -10.88
C GLY A 214 16.16 -11.06 -10.71
N ILE A 215 15.53 -10.18 -9.93
CA ILE A 215 14.06 -10.17 -9.77
C ILE A 215 13.37 -9.91 -11.12
N ILE A 216 13.85 -8.93 -11.89
CA ILE A 216 13.27 -8.58 -13.21
C ILE A 216 13.34 -9.77 -14.16
N SER A 217 14.49 -10.43 -14.23
CA SER A 217 14.67 -11.63 -15.07
C SER A 217 13.66 -12.73 -14.69
N ARG A 218 13.44 -12.97 -13.39
CA ARG A 218 12.45 -13.96 -12.93
C ARG A 218 11.02 -13.57 -13.26
N LEU A 219 10.65 -12.30 -13.09
CA LEU A 219 9.33 -11.80 -13.47
C LEU A 219 9.07 -11.99 -14.98
N LYS A 220 10.09 -11.74 -15.82
CA LYS A 220 10.03 -11.96 -17.29
C LYS A 220 9.89 -13.43 -17.66
N GLU A 221 10.71 -14.30 -17.07
CA GLU A 221 10.68 -15.75 -17.29
C GLU A 221 9.31 -16.35 -16.96
N LEU A 222 8.75 -15.94 -15.81
CA LEU A 222 7.46 -16.43 -15.31
C LEU A 222 6.26 -15.72 -15.97
N ARG A 223 6.48 -14.63 -16.71
CA ARG A 223 5.43 -13.79 -17.32
C ARG A 223 4.38 -13.32 -16.31
N VAL A 224 4.85 -12.93 -15.13
CA VAL A 224 3.98 -12.54 -14.00
C VAL A 224 3.06 -11.40 -14.42
N ASP A 225 1.76 -11.62 -14.28
CA ASP A 225 0.76 -10.58 -14.54
C ASP A 225 0.55 -9.66 -13.31
N LYS A 226 -0.25 -8.61 -13.47
CA LYS A 226 -0.48 -7.64 -12.39
C LYS A 226 -1.27 -8.23 -11.21
N ARG A 227 -2.15 -9.21 -11.45
CA ARG A 227 -2.92 -9.88 -10.39
C ARG A 227 -2.02 -10.79 -9.57
N GLU A 228 -1.19 -11.58 -10.23
CA GLU A 228 -0.19 -12.44 -9.61
C GLU A 228 0.81 -11.61 -8.80
N TYR A 229 1.28 -10.49 -9.35
CA TYR A 229 2.17 -9.57 -8.67
C TYR A 229 1.59 -9.04 -7.34
N VAL A 230 0.34 -8.52 -7.33
CA VAL A 230 -0.22 -7.98 -6.09
C VAL A 230 -0.42 -9.06 -5.02
N LEU A 231 -0.70 -10.29 -5.44
CA LEU A 231 -0.77 -11.44 -4.53
C LEU A 231 0.61 -11.78 -3.97
N ILE A 232 1.65 -11.91 -4.82
CA ILE A 232 3.03 -12.18 -4.40
C ILE A 232 3.52 -11.10 -3.43
N LYS A 233 3.29 -9.82 -3.76
CA LYS A 233 3.65 -8.68 -2.92
C LYS A 233 2.98 -8.75 -1.55
N THR A 234 1.70 -9.14 -1.50
CA THR A 234 0.95 -9.29 -0.25
C THR A 234 1.43 -10.49 0.56
N ILE A 235 1.75 -11.62 -0.08
CA ILE A 235 2.35 -12.78 0.60
C ILE A 235 3.68 -12.39 1.23
N MET A 236 4.56 -11.70 0.49
CA MET A 236 5.83 -11.21 1.02
C MET A 236 5.66 -10.22 2.18
N ALA A 237 4.58 -9.45 2.21
CA ALA A 237 4.27 -8.55 3.31
C ALA A 237 3.83 -9.30 4.59
N CYS A 238 3.29 -10.51 4.44
CA CYS A 238 2.83 -11.36 5.54
C CYS A 238 3.92 -12.30 6.07
N ASP A 239 4.99 -12.52 5.30
CA ASP A 239 6.07 -13.44 5.63
C ASP A 239 7.34 -12.66 5.99
N PRO A 240 7.64 -12.47 7.30
CA PRO A 240 8.83 -11.74 7.73
C PRO A 240 10.16 -12.38 7.29
N GLY A 241 10.17 -13.62 6.75
CA GLY A 241 11.38 -14.41 6.65
C GLY A 241 11.96 -14.73 8.03
N GLU A 242 12.79 -15.76 8.11
CA GLU A 242 13.54 -16.07 9.34
C GLU A 242 14.73 -15.11 9.55
#